data_AF-A0A845SRD1-F1
#
_entry.id   AF-A0A845SRD1-F1
#
_cell.length_a   1.000
_cell.length_b   1.000
_cell.length_c   1.000
_cell.angle_alpha   90.00
_cell.angle_beta   90.00
_cell.angle_gamma   90.00
#
_symmetry.space_group_name_H-M   'P 1'
#
loop_
_entity.id
_entity.type
_entity.pdbx_description
1 polymer ?
#
loop_
_entity_poly.entity_id
_entity_poly.type
_entity_poly.pdbx_seq_one_letter_code
_entity_poly.pdbx_strand_id
1 'polypeptide(L)'
;MLNKPNELSDASFDRFLAEARLPVLVDLWAPWCVPCRTMAPIIDNLAKNSGGKLLVAKIDVEKYPAIMERYGVRGIPTLLLFRDTGEPARQVGALSLGQLNAWLANHQVDMVSQPPVRQAEALEWASFYGDEGLHEFIAQRVIGHAGAGDITLGLGSFWMDGKGTTSAAMVHQPDPHAFERMTGLPIALGRLMDRCGYLNAGQVGGLFAALRAGKDYRLVPQRFMQWWLGEESAPWAGYLRDPQLVRLLARWQALCAEQLAGREMAADDWSAVGGEAALLLQSYQQPDRQLEKVIAALLRDLSPVPVTTEGDKWGNIALNINWAQFQQLEILSGWSDGDRATPEIRMGWFKEKERLSPAGKLTQEEITQLRAEWLEQNTEFFARENAFHQNLARLALPVSARMQQALNRLLADAPDF
;
A
#
# COMPACT_ATOMS: atom_id res chain seq x y z
N MET A 1 -12.09 -22.76 -1.19
CA MET A 1 -12.64 -21.47 -1.67
C MET A 1 -12.92 -20.57 -0.46
N LEU A 2 -11.89 -19.95 0.15
CA LEU A 2 -12.05 -19.17 1.39
C LEU A 2 -11.56 -17.71 1.28
N ASN A 3 -11.27 -17.21 0.08
CA ASN A 3 -10.60 -15.92 -0.10
C ASN A 3 -11.53 -14.78 -0.58
N LYS A 4 -12.85 -15.02 -0.65
CA LYS A 4 -13.86 -13.99 -1.00
C LYS A 4 -15.21 -14.32 -0.35
N PRO A 5 -16.07 -13.31 -0.13
CA PRO A 5 -17.43 -13.56 0.35
C PRO A 5 -18.23 -14.46 -0.60
N ASN A 6 -19.08 -15.31 -0.03
CA ASN A 6 -20.00 -16.15 -0.80
C ASN A 6 -21.20 -15.30 -1.24
N GLU A 7 -21.47 -15.24 -2.54
CA GLU A 7 -22.69 -14.63 -3.05
C GLU A 7 -23.84 -15.63 -2.90
N LEU A 8 -24.88 -15.23 -2.16
CA LEU A 8 -26.04 -16.08 -1.87
C LEU A 8 -27.30 -15.48 -2.47
N SER A 9 -28.24 -16.37 -2.78
CA SER A 9 -29.63 -16.07 -3.13
C SER A 9 -30.55 -16.54 -2.01
N ASP A 10 -31.81 -16.14 -2.05
CA ASP A 10 -32.83 -16.64 -1.11
C ASP A 10 -32.87 -18.18 -1.08
N ALA A 11 -32.70 -18.84 -2.22
CA ALA A 11 -32.76 -20.30 -2.35
C ALA A 11 -31.48 -21.03 -1.89
N SER A 12 -30.31 -20.37 -1.90
CA SER A 12 -29.07 -20.97 -1.41
C SER A 12 -28.78 -20.63 0.05
N PHE A 13 -29.43 -19.59 0.58
CA PHE A 13 -29.17 -19.06 1.91
C PHE A 13 -29.41 -20.08 3.04
N ASP A 14 -30.59 -20.72 3.05
CA ASP A 14 -30.95 -21.67 4.12
C ASP A 14 -30.03 -22.87 4.17
N ARG A 15 -29.66 -23.39 2.99
CA ARG A 15 -28.71 -24.48 2.88
C ARG A 15 -27.33 -24.07 3.34
N PHE A 16 -26.87 -22.88 2.96
CA PHE A 16 -25.57 -22.36 3.38
C PHE A 16 -25.48 -22.23 4.90
N LEU A 17 -26.54 -21.71 5.55
CA LEU A 17 -26.62 -21.64 7.00
C LEU A 17 -26.69 -23.02 7.66
N ALA A 18 -27.46 -23.96 7.10
CA ALA A 18 -27.61 -25.31 7.65
C ALA A 18 -26.32 -26.14 7.55
N GLU A 19 -25.50 -25.91 6.52
CA GLU A 19 -24.22 -26.60 6.31
C GLU A 19 -23.06 -25.91 7.04
N ALA A 20 -23.25 -24.68 7.53
CA ALA A 20 -22.22 -23.91 8.19
C ALA A 20 -21.85 -24.53 9.55
N ARG A 21 -20.56 -24.83 9.73
CA ARG A 21 -19.96 -25.28 11.01
C ARG A 21 -19.25 -24.16 11.76
N LEU A 22 -19.29 -22.95 11.20
CA LEU A 22 -18.65 -21.75 11.71
C LEU A 22 -19.70 -20.65 11.77
N PRO A 23 -19.49 -19.60 12.60
CA PRO A 23 -20.27 -18.38 12.52
C PRO A 23 -20.36 -17.87 11.08
N VAL A 24 -21.53 -17.35 10.68
CA VAL A 24 -21.78 -16.80 9.36
C VAL A 24 -22.11 -15.32 9.47
N LEU A 25 -21.29 -14.46 8.88
CA LEU A 25 -21.58 -13.05 8.69
C LEU A 25 -22.16 -12.82 7.30
N VAL A 26 -23.33 -12.19 7.24
CA VAL A 26 -24.06 -11.91 6.00
C VAL A 26 -24.17 -10.40 5.82
N ASP A 27 -23.61 -9.88 4.74
CA ASP A 27 -23.76 -8.48 4.30
C ASP A 27 -24.97 -8.34 3.38
N LEU A 28 -26.02 -7.66 3.85
CA LEU A 28 -27.17 -7.28 3.05
C LEU A 28 -26.91 -5.93 2.40
N TRP A 29 -26.79 -5.93 1.08
CA TRP A 29 -26.31 -4.79 0.30
C TRP A 29 -27.09 -4.63 -1.02
N ALA A 30 -26.87 -3.51 -1.69
CA ALA A 30 -27.35 -3.27 -3.06
C ALA A 30 -26.35 -2.39 -3.83
N PRO A 31 -26.27 -2.47 -5.17
CA PRO A 31 -25.27 -1.75 -5.97
C PRO A 31 -25.40 -0.22 -5.90
N TRP A 32 -26.62 0.28 -5.79
CA TRP A 32 -26.92 1.71 -5.69
C TRP A 32 -26.58 2.30 -4.30
N CYS A 33 -26.41 1.47 -3.28
CA CYS A 33 -26.15 1.89 -1.91
C CYS A 33 -24.70 2.38 -1.72
N VAL A 34 -24.52 3.70 -1.59
CA VAL A 34 -23.19 4.33 -1.42
C VAL A 34 -22.47 3.81 -0.16
N PRO A 35 -23.09 3.76 1.04
CA PRO A 35 -22.40 3.23 2.23
C PRO A 35 -22.04 1.74 2.11
N CYS A 36 -22.81 0.97 1.35
CA CYS A 36 -22.51 -0.45 1.07
C CYS A 36 -21.22 -0.60 0.24
N ARG A 37 -20.97 0.31 -0.70
CA ARG A 37 -19.72 0.32 -1.47
C ARG A 37 -18.49 0.60 -0.60
N THR A 38 -18.65 1.43 0.44
CA THR A 38 -17.59 1.65 1.44
C THR A 38 -17.34 0.42 2.30
N MET A 39 -18.39 -0.36 2.61
CA MET A 39 -18.29 -1.61 3.36
C MET A 39 -17.68 -2.76 2.55
N ALA A 40 -17.89 -2.79 1.23
CA ALA A 40 -17.45 -3.89 0.37
C ALA A 40 -15.97 -4.31 0.55
N PRO A 41 -14.97 -3.40 0.47
CA PRO A 41 -13.56 -3.78 0.67
C PRO A 41 -13.26 -4.27 2.09
N ILE A 42 -14.02 -3.80 3.09
CA ILE A 42 -13.89 -4.23 4.50
C ILE A 42 -14.40 -5.68 4.65
N ILE A 43 -15.54 -5.99 4.04
CA ILE A 43 -16.14 -7.33 4.03
C ILE A 43 -15.28 -8.32 3.24
N ASP A 44 -14.70 -7.90 2.12
CA ASP A 44 -13.77 -8.72 1.32
C ASP A 44 -12.49 -9.03 2.10
N ASN A 45 -11.93 -8.02 2.78
CA ASN A 45 -10.78 -8.19 3.66
C ASN A 45 -11.08 -9.16 4.81
N LEU A 46 -12.25 -9.03 5.44
CA LEU A 46 -12.69 -9.92 6.52
C LEU A 46 -12.84 -11.37 6.03
N ALA A 47 -13.40 -11.58 4.84
CA ALA A 47 -13.52 -12.91 4.25
C ALA A 47 -12.14 -13.53 4.01
N LYS A 48 -11.22 -12.77 3.41
CA LYS A 48 -9.83 -13.19 3.14
C LYS A 48 -9.07 -13.55 4.43
N ASN A 49 -9.28 -12.77 5.49
CA ASN A 49 -8.56 -12.89 6.76
C ASN A 49 -9.31 -13.69 7.83
N SER A 50 -10.43 -14.30 7.47
CA SER A 50 -11.28 -15.06 8.40
C SER A 50 -10.58 -16.28 9.02
N GLY A 51 -9.55 -16.83 8.35
CA GLY A 51 -8.70 -17.88 8.90
C GLY A 51 -9.44 -19.14 9.37
N GLY A 52 -10.62 -19.42 8.80
CA GLY A 52 -11.47 -20.54 9.22
C GLY A 52 -12.24 -20.30 10.52
N LYS A 53 -12.32 -19.06 11.01
CA LYS A 53 -13.11 -18.68 12.20
C LYS A 53 -14.50 -18.14 11.86
N LEU A 54 -14.69 -17.65 10.63
CA LEU A 54 -15.90 -16.96 10.19
C LEU A 54 -16.15 -17.27 8.71
N LEU A 55 -17.39 -17.60 8.36
CA LEU A 55 -17.84 -17.61 6.97
C LEU A 55 -18.44 -16.25 6.65
N VAL A 56 -18.06 -15.69 5.52
CA VAL A 56 -18.57 -14.39 5.06
C VAL A 56 -19.38 -14.61 3.80
N ALA A 57 -20.58 -14.02 3.77
CA ALA A 57 -21.51 -14.08 2.67
C ALA A 57 -22.10 -12.69 2.38
N LYS A 58 -22.60 -12.49 1.17
CA LYS A 58 -23.31 -11.26 0.78
C LYS A 58 -24.58 -11.64 0.03
N ILE A 59 -25.64 -10.87 0.25
CA ILE A 59 -26.92 -10.99 -0.47
C ILE A 59 -27.28 -9.62 -1.02
N ASP A 60 -27.49 -9.59 -2.33
CA ASP A 60 -28.00 -8.43 -3.05
C ASP A 60 -29.52 -8.33 -2.82
N VAL A 61 -29.94 -7.39 -1.96
CA VAL A 61 -31.35 -7.25 -1.57
C VAL A 61 -32.22 -6.65 -2.70
N GLU A 62 -31.61 -6.07 -3.73
CA GLU A 62 -32.34 -5.65 -4.94
C GLU A 62 -32.82 -6.87 -5.73
N LYS A 63 -32.01 -7.94 -5.76
CA LYS A 63 -32.36 -9.20 -6.43
C LYS A 63 -33.19 -10.14 -5.55
N TYR A 64 -32.96 -10.09 -4.24
CA TYR A 64 -33.52 -11.01 -3.26
C TYR A 64 -34.19 -10.23 -2.11
N PRO A 65 -35.31 -9.52 -2.34
CA PRO A 65 -35.91 -8.63 -1.36
C PRO A 65 -36.56 -9.37 -0.18
N ALA A 66 -36.95 -10.63 -0.36
CA ALA A 66 -37.61 -11.43 0.66
C ALA A 66 -36.74 -11.62 1.92
N ILE A 67 -35.41 -11.62 1.77
CA ILE A 67 -34.48 -11.70 2.90
C ILE A 67 -34.64 -10.54 3.89
N MET A 68 -34.98 -9.34 3.39
CA MET A 68 -35.16 -8.16 4.24
C MET A 68 -36.41 -8.30 5.11
N GLU A 69 -37.52 -8.74 4.51
CA GLU A 69 -38.77 -8.98 5.23
C GLU A 69 -38.58 -10.08 6.27
N ARG A 70 -37.95 -11.19 5.87
CA ARG A 70 -37.70 -12.36 6.72
C ARG A 70 -36.95 -12.02 8.02
N TYR A 71 -36.00 -11.10 7.97
CA TYR A 71 -35.19 -10.68 9.13
C TYR A 71 -35.57 -9.30 9.69
N GLY A 72 -36.65 -8.69 9.19
CA GLY A 72 -37.12 -7.38 9.64
C GLY A 72 -36.12 -6.25 9.39
N VAL A 73 -35.33 -6.33 8.32
CA VAL A 73 -34.32 -5.35 7.94
C VAL A 73 -34.97 -4.19 7.20
N ARG A 74 -34.76 -2.96 7.70
CA ARG A 74 -35.41 -1.74 7.18
C ARG A 74 -34.48 -0.82 6.40
N GLY A 75 -33.20 -1.18 6.27
CA GLY A 75 -32.20 -0.38 5.58
C GLY A 75 -30.91 -1.15 5.36
N ILE A 76 -30.08 -0.65 4.44
CA ILE A 76 -28.78 -1.22 4.08
C ILE A 76 -27.67 -0.17 4.17
N PRO A 77 -26.41 -0.56 4.43
CA PRO A 77 -25.96 -1.93 4.69
C PRO A 77 -26.45 -2.42 6.06
N THR A 78 -26.81 -3.70 6.14
CA THR A 78 -27.10 -4.39 7.40
C THR A 78 -26.33 -5.69 7.43
N LEU A 79 -25.60 -5.90 8.52
CA LEU A 79 -24.88 -7.15 8.80
C LEU A 79 -25.73 -8.02 9.71
N LEU A 80 -25.84 -9.30 9.36
CA LEU A 80 -26.45 -10.33 10.19
C LEU A 80 -25.39 -11.38 10.54
N LEU A 81 -25.21 -11.66 11.82
CA LEU A 81 -24.28 -12.67 12.32
C LEU A 81 -25.04 -13.85 12.92
N PHE A 82 -24.88 -15.01 12.32
CA PHE A 82 -25.43 -16.28 12.75
C PHE A 82 -24.35 -17.10 13.44
N ARG A 83 -24.65 -17.66 14.62
CA ARG A 83 -23.72 -18.49 15.41
C ARG A 83 -24.31 -19.81 15.82
N ASP A 84 -25.56 -19.78 16.26
CA ASP A 84 -26.33 -20.94 16.74
C ASP A 84 -27.76 -20.92 16.17
N THR A 85 -28.60 -21.87 16.56
CA THR A 85 -30.02 -21.89 16.21
C THR A 85 -30.79 -20.81 16.98
N GLY A 86 -30.83 -19.58 16.45
CA GLY A 86 -31.50 -18.44 17.07
C GLY A 86 -31.58 -17.21 16.16
N GLU A 87 -32.09 -16.10 16.69
CA GLU A 87 -32.08 -14.82 15.95
C GLU A 87 -30.63 -14.33 15.72
N PRO A 88 -30.30 -13.87 14.50
CA PRO A 88 -28.97 -13.35 14.24
C PRO A 88 -28.74 -12.03 14.99
N ALA A 89 -27.51 -11.84 15.46
CA ALA A 89 -27.07 -10.53 15.89
C ALA A 89 -27.06 -9.58 14.69
N ARG A 90 -27.46 -8.32 14.91
CA ARG A 90 -27.63 -7.34 13.84
C ARG A 90 -26.79 -6.09 14.07
N GLN A 91 -26.24 -5.58 12.98
CA GLN A 91 -25.58 -4.28 12.94
C GLN A 91 -26.07 -3.52 11.71
N VAL A 92 -26.62 -2.33 11.94
CA VAL A 92 -27.13 -1.46 10.87
C VAL A 92 -26.13 -0.35 10.60
N GLY A 93 -25.94 -0.03 9.32
CA GLY A 93 -25.07 1.04 8.86
C GLY A 93 -23.63 0.59 8.61
N ALA A 94 -22.86 1.48 7.97
CA ALA A 94 -21.47 1.23 7.65
C ALA A 94 -20.60 1.36 8.90
N LEU A 95 -19.61 0.48 9.02
CA LEU A 95 -18.61 0.45 10.08
C LEU A 95 -17.20 0.53 9.49
N SER A 96 -16.25 1.08 10.25
CA SER A 96 -14.83 0.85 9.98
C SER A 96 -14.43 -0.59 10.32
N LEU A 97 -13.29 -1.07 9.80
CA LEU A 97 -12.79 -2.41 10.11
C LEU A 97 -12.60 -2.63 11.63
N GLY A 98 -12.10 -1.61 12.35
CA GLY A 98 -11.93 -1.68 13.80
C GLY A 98 -13.26 -1.80 14.54
N GLN A 99 -14.28 -1.03 14.14
CA GLN A 99 -15.63 -1.12 14.72
C GLN A 99 -16.29 -2.47 14.41
N LEU A 100 -16.10 -2.99 13.20
CA LEU A 100 -16.61 -4.30 12.81
C LEU A 100 -15.95 -5.42 13.63
N ASN A 101 -14.62 -5.37 13.79
CA ASN A 101 -13.90 -6.33 14.63
C ASN A 101 -14.35 -6.27 16.09
N ALA A 102 -14.54 -5.07 16.64
CA ALA A 102 -15.07 -4.90 18.00
C ALA A 102 -16.49 -5.46 18.13
N TRP A 103 -17.35 -5.22 17.15
CA TRP A 103 -18.70 -5.77 17.11
C TRP A 103 -18.69 -7.30 17.05
N LEU A 104 -17.83 -7.91 16.23
CA LEU A 104 -17.66 -9.36 16.14
C LEU A 104 -17.13 -9.96 17.45
N ALA A 105 -16.14 -9.33 18.07
CA ALA A 105 -15.58 -9.74 19.36
C ALA A 105 -16.65 -9.71 20.48
N ASN A 106 -17.49 -8.68 20.51
CA ASN A 106 -18.63 -8.61 21.44
C ASN A 106 -19.63 -9.76 21.27
N HIS A 107 -19.66 -10.38 20.08
CA HIS A 107 -20.47 -11.56 19.79
C HIS A 107 -19.65 -12.85 19.83
N GLN A 108 -18.50 -12.85 20.52
CA GLN A 108 -17.61 -14.01 20.71
C GLN A 108 -17.09 -14.58 19.39
N VAL A 109 -17.03 -13.74 18.35
CA VAL A 109 -16.29 -14.02 17.12
C VAL A 109 -15.01 -13.22 17.19
N ASP A 110 -14.00 -13.84 17.80
CA ASP A 110 -12.68 -13.23 17.94
C ASP A 110 -11.95 -13.23 16.60
N MET A 111 -12.28 -12.21 15.83
CA MET A 111 -11.49 -11.73 14.69
C MET A 111 -10.19 -11.07 15.12
N VAL A 112 -9.87 -11.07 16.43
CA VAL A 112 -8.60 -10.59 16.98
C VAL A 112 -7.52 -10.94 15.99
N SER A 113 -6.96 -9.86 15.42
CA SER A 113 -5.77 -9.84 14.60
C SER A 113 -4.87 -10.93 15.13
N GLN A 114 -4.41 -11.83 14.27
CA GLN A 114 -3.46 -12.88 14.64
C GLN A 114 -2.66 -12.43 15.89
N PRO A 115 -2.83 -13.10 17.05
CA PRO A 115 -2.34 -12.60 18.35
C PRO A 115 -0.94 -12.13 18.11
N PRO A 116 -0.59 -10.83 18.31
CA PRO A 116 0.41 -10.10 17.53
C PRO A 116 1.45 -11.13 17.21
N VAL A 117 1.35 -11.73 16.00
CA VAL A 117 2.26 -12.82 15.69
C VAL A 117 3.55 -12.14 15.97
N ARG A 118 4.37 -12.67 16.89
CA ARG A 118 5.76 -12.24 16.99
C ARG A 118 6.13 -12.02 15.54
N GLN A 119 6.42 -10.79 15.11
CA GLN A 119 6.66 -10.49 13.70
C GLN A 119 7.96 -11.17 13.25
N ALA A 120 8.31 -12.33 13.82
CA ALA A 120 9.12 -13.36 13.25
C ALA A 120 8.59 -13.60 11.83
N GLU A 121 9.24 -12.93 10.91
CA GLU A 121 9.32 -13.34 9.52
C GLU A 121 9.44 -14.85 9.44
N ALA A 122 8.44 -15.46 8.85
CA ALA A 122 8.37 -16.88 8.57
C ALA A 122 9.29 -17.32 7.42
N LEU A 123 10.38 -16.59 7.17
CA LEU A 123 11.42 -17.03 6.25
C LEU A 123 12.35 -17.98 7.02
N GLU A 124 12.29 -19.26 6.65
CA GLU A 124 13.09 -20.34 7.24
C GLU A 124 14.45 -20.49 6.53
N TRP A 125 14.78 -19.60 5.61
CA TRP A 125 15.98 -19.66 4.77
C TRP A 125 16.72 -18.34 4.72
N ALA A 126 18.04 -18.44 4.54
CA ALA A 126 18.91 -17.30 4.29
C ALA A 126 18.77 -16.78 2.85
N SER A 127 19.31 -15.57 2.59
CA SER A 127 19.40 -15.02 1.23
C SER A 127 20.07 -16.02 0.27
N PHE A 128 19.50 -16.14 -0.93
CA PHE A 128 19.93 -17.11 -1.94
C PHE A 128 20.04 -18.55 -1.42
N TYR A 129 19.32 -18.90 -0.35
CA TYR A 129 19.40 -20.20 0.31
C TYR A 129 20.81 -20.57 0.81
N GLY A 130 21.70 -19.58 0.96
CA GLY A 130 23.13 -19.80 1.24
C GLY A 130 23.94 -20.28 0.03
N ASP A 131 23.36 -20.30 -1.17
CA ASP A 131 24.00 -20.76 -2.40
C ASP A 131 24.69 -19.59 -3.14
N GLU A 132 26.03 -19.55 -3.05
CA GLU A 132 26.85 -18.56 -3.76
C GLU A 132 26.76 -18.70 -5.30
N GLY A 133 26.50 -19.91 -5.81
CA GLY A 133 26.29 -20.14 -7.25
C GLY A 133 24.98 -19.55 -7.75
N LEU A 134 23.90 -19.67 -6.97
CA LEU A 134 22.62 -19.00 -7.26
C LEU A 134 22.78 -17.48 -7.22
N HIS A 135 23.48 -16.96 -6.21
CA HIS A 135 23.80 -15.54 -6.10
C HIS A 135 24.58 -15.05 -7.34
N GLU A 136 25.66 -15.73 -7.73
CA GLU A 136 26.47 -15.35 -8.90
C GLU A 136 25.65 -15.40 -10.20
N PHE A 137 24.85 -16.45 -10.38
CA PHE A 137 23.98 -16.59 -11.56
C PHE A 137 23.00 -15.42 -11.71
N ILE A 138 22.33 -15.04 -10.61
CA ILE A 138 21.39 -13.90 -10.62
C ILE A 138 22.16 -12.59 -10.82
N ALA A 139 23.30 -12.41 -10.17
CA ALA A 139 24.12 -11.20 -10.32
C ALA A 139 24.52 -10.99 -11.79
N GLN A 140 25.08 -12.02 -12.44
CA GLN A 140 25.51 -11.96 -13.85
C GLN A 140 24.34 -11.63 -14.79
N ARG A 141 23.16 -12.24 -14.55
CA ARG A 141 21.94 -11.96 -15.30
C ARG A 141 21.54 -10.48 -15.22
N VAL A 142 21.41 -9.94 -14.01
CA VAL A 142 20.95 -8.55 -13.84
C VAL A 142 22.00 -7.56 -14.36
N ILE A 143 23.30 -7.85 -14.17
CA ILE A 143 24.38 -7.05 -14.76
C ILE A 143 24.26 -7.02 -16.29
N GLY A 144 23.98 -8.16 -16.92
CA GLY A 144 23.75 -8.26 -18.37
C GLY A 144 22.60 -7.37 -18.84
N HIS A 145 21.43 -7.47 -18.20
CA HIS A 145 20.28 -6.62 -18.52
C HIS A 145 20.54 -5.13 -18.28
N ALA A 146 21.24 -4.79 -17.19
CA ALA A 146 21.61 -3.40 -16.92
C ALA A 146 22.61 -2.85 -17.93
N GLY A 147 23.53 -3.68 -18.43
CA GLY A 147 24.46 -3.33 -19.51
C GLY A 147 23.78 -3.14 -20.86
N ALA A 148 22.69 -3.87 -21.11
CA ALA A 148 21.86 -3.74 -22.30
C ALA A 148 20.84 -2.57 -22.23
N GLY A 149 20.67 -1.95 -21.06
CA GLY A 149 19.67 -0.89 -20.85
C GLY A 149 18.24 -1.43 -20.71
N ASP A 150 18.09 -2.69 -20.31
CA ASP A 150 16.79 -3.35 -20.15
C ASP A 150 16.12 -3.04 -18.80
N ILE A 151 16.88 -2.52 -17.83
CA ILE A 151 16.37 -2.19 -16.50
C ILE A 151 15.86 -0.76 -16.45
N THR A 152 14.63 -0.59 -16.00
CA THR A 152 13.96 0.71 -15.90
C THR A 152 13.14 0.81 -14.61
N LEU A 153 12.74 2.04 -14.28
CA LEU A 153 11.82 2.29 -13.17
C LEU A 153 10.37 2.02 -13.61
N GLY A 154 9.56 1.49 -12.70
CA GLY A 154 8.11 1.34 -12.87
C GLY A 154 7.38 1.69 -11.59
N LEU A 155 6.05 1.85 -11.61
CA LEU A 155 5.28 2.08 -10.37
C LEU A 155 5.21 0.82 -9.49
N GLY A 156 5.25 -0.36 -10.11
CA GLY A 156 5.46 -1.64 -9.46
C GLY A 156 6.43 -2.49 -10.27
N SER A 157 6.76 -3.67 -9.77
CA SER A 157 7.62 -4.63 -10.46
C SER A 157 6.96 -5.09 -11.77
N PHE A 158 7.72 -5.09 -12.87
CA PHE A 158 7.22 -5.51 -14.18
C PHE A 158 8.34 -6.21 -14.97
N TRP A 159 7.96 -7.12 -15.86
CA TRP A 159 8.85 -7.75 -16.83
C TRP A 159 8.10 -7.99 -18.14
N MET A 160 8.48 -7.29 -19.20
CA MET A 160 7.82 -7.34 -20.51
C MET A 160 8.87 -7.16 -21.61
N ASP A 161 8.84 -8.04 -22.62
CA ASP A 161 9.70 -7.98 -23.80
C ASP A 161 11.21 -7.83 -23.47
N GLY A 162 11.67 -8.55 -22.45
CA GLY A 162 13.06 -8.55 -22.00
C GLY A 162 13.47 -7.34 -21.17
N LYS A 163 12.53 -6.46 -20.81
CA LYS A 163 12.75 -5.25 -20.02
C LYS A 163 11.93 -5.25 -18.75
N GLY A 164 12.43 -4.61 -17.70
CA GLY A 164 11.71 -4.59 -16.44
C GLY A 164 12.39 -3.85 -15.32
N THR A 165 11.88 -4.05 -14.10
CA THR A 165 12.50 -3.50 -12.89
C THR A 165 13.65 -4.39 -12.39
N THR A 166 14.49 -3.86 -11.51
CA THR A 166 15.67 -4.57 -10.99
C THR A 166 15.30 -5.91 -10.35
N SER A 167 14.28 -5.95 -9.49
CA SER A 167 13.82 -7.19 -8.85
C SER A 167 13.22 -8.18 -9.87
N ALA A 168 12.46 -7.69 -10.85
CA ALA A 168 11.88 -8.53 -11.88
C ALA A 168 12.96 -9.10 -12.82
N ALA A 169 14.04 -8.35 -13.09
CA ALA A 169 15.19 -8.81 -13.87
C ALA A 169 15.95 -9.96 -13.18
N MET A 170 15.91 -10.05 -11.84
CA MET A 170 16.53 -11.18 -11.12
C MET A 170 15.89 -12.52 -11.49
N VAL A 171 14.59 -12.52 -11.78
CA VAL A 171 13.78 -13.73 -11.95
C VAL A 171 13.03 -13.81 -13.28
N HIS A 172 13.17 -12.82 -14.15
CA HIS A 172 12.47 -12.64 -15.42
C HIS A 172 10.94 -12.71 -15.32
N GLN A 173 10.38 -12.20 -14.23
CA GLN A 173 8.95 -12.11 -14.03
C GLN A 173 8.59 -11.08 -12.95
N PRO A 174 7.35 -10.55 -12.96
CA PRO A 174 6.96 -9.50 -12.01
C PRO A 174 6.33 -10.00 -10.71
N ASP A 175 6.04 -11.30 -10.57
CA ASP A 175 5.40 -11.84 -9.38
C ASP A 175 6.33 -11.73 -8.16
N PRO A 176 5.96 -10.95 -7.12
CA PRO A 176 6.78 -10.81 -5.92
C PRO A 176 7.01 -12.15 -5.19
N HIS A 177 6.04 -13.07 -5.22
CA HIS A 177 6.23 -14.35 -4.56
C HIS A 177 7.20 -15.26 -5.32
N ALA A 178 7.24 -15.15 -6.65
CA ALA A 178 8.26 -15.82 -7.42
C ALA A 178 9.65 -15.20 -7.19
N PHE A 179 9.74 -13.87 -7.05
CA PHE A 179 10.97 -13.21 -6.62
C PHE A 179 11.50 -13.80 -5.31
N GLU A 180 10.66 -13.88 -4.26
CA GLU A 180 11.07 -14.43 -2.97
C GLU A 180 11.49 -15.90 -3.07
N ARG A 181 10.68 -16.74 -3.73
CA ARG A 181 10.98 -18.18 -3.88
C ARG A 181 12.20 -18.47 -4.75
N MET A 182 12.54 -17.63 -5.73
CA MET A 182 13.68 -17.90 -6.61
C MET A 182 14.99 -17.31 -6.07
N THR A 183 14.90 -16.26 -5.25
CA THR A 183 16.08 -15.54 -4.76
C THR A 183 16.35 -15.81 -3.27
N GLY A 184 15.40 -16.32 -2.52
CA GLY A 184 15.47 -16.38 -1.06
C GLY A 184 15.44 -15.00 -0.38
N LEU A 185 15.18 -13.91 -1.12
CA LEU A 185 15.16 -12.54 -0.59
C LEU A 185 13.73 -12.13 -0.20
N PRO A 186 13.57 -11.29 0.84
CA PRO A 186 12.25 -10.81 1.24
C PRO A 186 11.57 -9.97 0.15
N ILE A 187 10.26 -10.13 -0.05
CA ILE A 187 9.49 -9.35 -1.04
C ILE A 187 9.67 -7.84 -0.84
N ALA A 188 9.62 -7.38 0.41
CA ALA A 188 9.85 -5.99 0.78
C ALA A 188 11.16 -5.42 0.22
N LEU A 189 12.25 -6.20 0.28
CA LEU A 189 13.54 -5.79 -0.25
C LEU A 189 13.48 -5.59 -1.77
N GLY A 190 12.85 -6.52 -2.50
CA GLY A 190 12.64 -6.37 -3.95
C GLY A 190 11.87 -5.10 -4.31
N ARG A 191 10.83 -4.75 -3.55
CA ARG A 191 10.05 -3.51 -3.75
C ARG A 191 10.88 -2.24 -3.52
N LEU A 192 11.73 -2.23 -2.49
CA LEU A 192 12.61 -1.09 -2.18
C LEU A 192 13.77 -0.96 -3.16
N MET A 193 14.33 -2.09 -3.62
CA MET A 193 15.33 -2.11 -4.68
C MET A 193 14.81 -1.46 -5.97
N ASP A 194 13.58 -1.77 -6.36
CA ASP A 194 12.91 -1.16 -7.52
C ASP A 194 12.67 0.35 -7.36
N ARG A 195 12.73 0.91 -6.15
CA ARG A 195 12.68 2.37 -5.90
C ARG A 195 14.05 3.03 -5.95
N CYS A 196 15.12 2.31 -5.65
CA CYS A 196 16.48 2.87 -5.64
C CYS A 196 17.04 3.11 -7.04
N GLY A 197 16.50 2.45 -8.07
CA GLY A 197 16.85 2.72 -9.47
C GLY A 197 18.26 2.25 -9.86
N TYR A 198 18.54 0.97 -9.68
CA TYR A 198 19.77 0.35 -10.20
C TYR A 198 19.59 0.07 -11.70
N LEU A 199 19.96 1.05 -12.53
CA LEU A 199 19.63 1.06 -13.96
C LEU A 199 20.79 0.64 -14.87
N ASN A 200 22.03 0.76 -14.40
CA ASN A 200 23.22 0.39 -15.19
C ASN A 200 24.08 -0.66 -14.49
N ALA A 201 24.97 -1.29 -15.27
CA ALA A 201 25.82 -2.39 -14.80
C ALA A 201 26.69 -2.03 -13.58
N GLY A 202 27.19 -0.79 -13.48
CA GLY A 202 27.97 -0.34 -12.32
C GLY A 202 27.13 -0.25 -11.04
N GLN A 203 25.92 0.30 -11.15
CA GLN A 203 24.97 0.38 -10.03
C GLN A 203 24.57 -1.03 -9.56
N VAL A 204 24.21 -1.90 -10.50
CA VAL A 204 23.85 -3.30 -10.19
C VAL A 204 25.04 -4.06 -9.60
N GLY A 205 26.26 -3.86 -10.13
CA GLY A 205 27.47 -4.45 -9.56
C GLY A 205 27.68 -4.03 -8.09
N GLY A 206 27.46 -2.75 -7.77
CA GLY A 206 27.49 -2.26 -6.39
C GLY A 206 26.42 -2.87 -5.48
N LEU A 207 25.22 -3.11 -6.01
CA LEU A 207 24.14 -3.82 -5.29
C LEU A 207 24.56 -5.26 -4.96
N PHE A 208 25.01 -6.05 -5.95
CA PHE A 208 25.39 -7.45 -5.71
C PHE A 208 26.72 -7.62 -4.96
N ALA A 209 27.55 -6.57 -4.88
CA ALA A 209 28.67 -6.56 -3.94
C ALA A 209 28.20 -6.54 -2.47
N ALA A 210 27.05 -5.90 -2.19
CA ALA A 210 26.45 -5.82 -0.85
C ALA A 210 25.43 -6.94 -0.57
N LEU A 211 24.74 -7.43 -1.59
CA LEU A 211 23.68 -8.43 -1.52
C LEU A 211 24.24 -9.86 -1.61
N ARG A 212 24.80 -10.39 -0.53
CA ARG A 212 25.50 -11.68 -0.42
C ARG A 212 24.57 -12.85 -0.10
N ALA A 213 24.99 -14.07 -0.45
CA ALA A 213 24.37 -15.33 0.00
C ALA A 213 24.58 -15.58 1.50
N GLY A 214 23.60 -16.24 2.14
CA GLY A 214 23.69 -16.62 3.56
C GLY A 214 23.41 -15.50 4.56
N LYS A 215 23.00 -14.32 4.09
CA LYS A 215 22.69 -13.15 4.90
C LYS A 215 21.23 -13.11 5.31
N ASP A 216 20.97 -12.44 6.43
CA ASP A 216 19.64 -12.12 6.91
C ASP A 216 19.25 -10.66 6.60
N TYR A 217 18.45 -10.49 5.56
CA TYR A 217 18.00 -9.18 5.10
C TYR A 217 16.66 -8.71 5.67
N ARG A 218 16.11 -9.45 6.62
CA ARG A 218 14.79 -9.23 7.21
C ARG A 218 14.61 -7.85 7.85
N LEU A 219 15.64 -7.34 8.51
CA LEU A 219 15.61 -6.00 9.13
C LEU A 219 15.95 -4.86 8.15
N VAL A 220 16.42 -5.15 6.94
CA VAL A 220 16.84 -4.12 5.99
C VAL A 220 15.68 -3.22 5.56
N PRO A 221 14.47 -3.73 5.24
CA PRO A 221 13.33 -2.87 4.89
C PRO A 221 12.95 -1.89 6.00
N GLN A 222 12.90 -2.34 7.26
CA GLN A 222 12.62 -1.45 8.40
C GLN A 222 13.70 -0.37 8.55
N ARG A 223 14.99 -0.77 8.55
CA ARG A 223 16.11 0.17 8.66
C ARG A 223 16.14 1.16 7.50
N PHE A 224 15.80 0.71 6.29
CA PHE A 224 15.71 1.56 5.12
C PHE A 224 14.58 2.58 5.27
N MET A 225 13.40 2.17 5.75
CA MET A 225 12.31 3.10 6.00
C MET A 225 12.62 4.07 7.13
N GLN A 226 13.31 3.63 8.18
CA GLN A 226 13.79 4.51 9.25
C GLN A 226 14.72 5.59 8.70
N TRP A 227 15.73 5.21 7.90
CA TRP A 227 16.60 6.16 7.22
C TRP A 227 15.81 7.06 6.26
N TRP A 228 14.94 6.50 5.43
CA TRP A 228 14.22 7.22 4.39
C TRP A 228 13.24 8.23 4.97
N LEU A 229 12.58 7.95 6.10
CA LEU A 229 11.73 8.90 6.83
C LEU A 229 12.52 9.79 7.80
N GLY A 230 13.85 9.64 7.88
CA GLY A 230 14.72 10.39 8.77
C GLY A 230 15.36 11.61 8.09
N GLU A 231 15.91 12.51 8.91
CA GLU A 231 16.56 13.75 8.46
C GLU A 231 17.79 13.51 7.57
N GLU A 232 18.42 12.33 7.66
CA GLU A 232 19.56 11.96 6.81
C GLU A 232 19.19 11.81 5.33
N SER A 233 17.96 11.38 5.02
CA SER A 233 17.52 11.23 3.63
C SER A 233 17.02 12.57 3.07
N ALA A 234 16.26 13.31 3.87
CA ALA A 234 15.62 14.56 3.50
C ALA A 234 15.15 15.30 4.76
N PRO A 235 15.12 16.65 4.72
CA PRO A 235 14.61 17.45 5.83
C PRO A 235 13.08 17.43 5.87
N TRP A 236 12.49 16.27 6.14
CA TRP A 236 11.03 16.08 6.09
C TRP A 236 10.28 17.04 6.99
N ALA A 237 10.79 17.32 8.19
CA ALA A 237 10.17 18.30 9.09
C ALA A 237 10.08 19.70 8.46
N GLY A 238 11.04 20.07 7.60
CA GLY A 238 11.03 21.33 6.85
C GLY A 238 10.09 21.33 5.63
N TYR A 239 9.68 20.15 5.15
CA TYR A 239 8.74 20.03 4.02
C TYR A 239 7.27 19.93 4.46
N LEU A 240 7.03 19.54 5.71
CA LEU A 240 5.69 19.30 6.25
C LEU A 240 5.21 20.53 7.02
N ARG A 241 4.00 21.00 6.69
CA ARG A 241 3.42 22.18 7.35
C ARG A 241 2.60 21.85 8.59
N ASP A 242 2.19 20.59 8.76
CA ASP A 242 1.43 20.14 9.92
C ASP A 242 2.37 19.73 11.07
N PRO A 243 2.45 20.50 12.17
CA PRO A 243 3.32 20.16 13.29
C PRO A 243 2.87 18.90 14.05
N GLN A 244 1.60 18.47 13.94
CA GLN A 244 1.15 17.19 14.52
C GLN A 244 1.79 16.02 13.78
N LEU A 245 1.81 16.07 12.45
CA LEU A 245 2.44 15.04 11.63
C LEU A 245 3.96 14.98 11.85
N VAL A 246 4.62 16.13 12.01
CA VAL A 246 6.06 16.18 12.33
C VAL A 246 6.36 15.51 13.67
N ARG A 247 5.55 15.77 14.71
CA ARG A 247 5.69 15.08 16.01
C ARG A 247 5.42 13.58 15.90
N LEU A 248 4.43 13.19 15.09
CA LEU A 248 4.10 11.79 14.86
C LEU A 248 5.22 11.04 14.14
N LEU A 249 5.84 11.68 13.14
CA LEU A 249 7.04 11.17 12.45
C LEU A 249 8.20 10.95 13.43
N ALA A 250 8.46 11.92 14.31
CA ALA A 250 9.52 11.79 15.33
C ALA A 250 9.22 10.65 16.33
N ARG A 251 7.95 10.47 16.72
CA ARG A 251 7.54 9.34 17.57
C ARG A 251 7.72 8.00 16.87
N TRP A 252 7.37 7.90 15.59
CA TRP A 252 7.59 6.70 14.79
C TRP A 252 9.10 6.36 14.67
N GLN A 253 9.95 7.36 14.42
CA GLN A 253 11.41 7.20 14.39
C GLN A 253 11.96 6.66 15.72
N ALA A 254 11.46 7.17 16.85
CA ALA A 254 11.83 6.68 18.18
C ALA A 254 11.40 5.22 18.37
N LEU A 255 10.16 4.85 18.03
CA LEU A 255 9.71 3.46 18.13
C LEU A 255 10.54 2.50 17.27
N CYS A 256 10.92 2.91 16.05
CA CYS A 256 11.83 2.11 15.24
C CYS A 256 13.20 1.94 15.91
N ALA A 257 13.76 2.98 16.51
CA ALA A 257 15.04 2.91 17.20
C ALA A 257 15.00 2.00 18.44
N GLU A 258 13.91 2.06 19.21
CA GLU A 258 13.67 1.18 20.35
C GLU A 258 13.58 -0.29 19.91
N GLN A 259 12.76 -0.59 18.89
CA GLN A 259 12.60 -1.94 18.34
C GLN A 259 13.91 -2.50 17.77
N LEU A 260 14.65 -1.70 17.00
CA LEU A 260 15.94 -2.11 16.42
C LEU A 260 17.05 -2.29 17.47
N ALA A 261 16.91 -1.67 18.64
CA ALA A 261 17.76 -1.91 19.81
C ALA A 261 17.36 -3.19 20.58
N GLY A 262 16.38 -3.96 20.09
CA GLY A 262 15.93 -5.20 20.69
C GLY A 262 14.97 -5.02 21.87
N ARG A 263 14.41 -3.82 22.08
CA ARG A 263 13.38 -3.61 23.10
C ARG A 263 12.05 -4.18 22.63
N GLU A 264 11.38 -4.87 23.55
CA GLU A 264 10.03 -5.38 23.32
C GLU A 264 9.07 -4.20 23.30
N MET A 265 8.37 -4.04 22.17
CA MET A 265 7.41 -2.96 21.99
C MET A 265 5.99 -3.42 22.29
N ALA A 266 5.23 -2.62 23.05
CA ALA A 266 3.82 -2.89 23.24
C ALA A 266 3.08 -2.73 21.91
N ALA A 267 2.16 -3.65 21.60
CA ALA A 267 1.31 -3.54 20.40
C ALA A 267 0.55 -2.20 20.36
N ASP A 268 0.18 -1.70 21.54
CA ASP A 268 -0.51 -0.42 21.72
C ASP A 268 0.31 0.78 21.21
N ASP A 269 1.64 0.75 21.36
CA ASP A 269 2.52 1.85 20.93
C ASP A 269 2.46 2.08 19.41
N TRP A 270 2.57 0.98 18.66
CA TRP A 270 2.43 1.00 17.19
C TRP A 270 1.01 1.35 16.77
N SER A 271 0.01 0.76 17.43
CA SER A 271 -1.39 1.03 17.11
C SER A 271 -1.77 2.50 17.30
N ALA A 272 -1.21 3.16 18.31
CA ALA A 272 -1.43 4.58 18.57
C ALA A 272 -0.87 5.45 17.45
N VAL A 273 0.37 5.19 17.00
CA VAL A 273 0.96 5.94 15.88
C VAL A 273 0.16 5.71 14.59
N GLY A 274 -0.21 4.47 14.30
CA GLY A 274 -1.02 4.15 13.12
C GLY A 274 -2.41 4.78 13.15
N GLY A 275 -3.06 4.79 14.32
CA GLY A 275 -4.37 5.41 14.53
C GLY A 275 -4.33 6.93 14.37
N GLU A 276 -3.37 7.61 14.99
CA GLU A 276 -3.17 9.06 14.82
C GLU A 276 -2.87 9.43 13.36
N ALA A 277 -2.02 8.64 12.68
CA ALA A 277 -1.71 8.85 11.27
C ALA A 277 -2.95 8.70 10.37
N ALA A 278 -3.82 7.72 10.66
CA ALA A 278 -5.06 7.52 9.93
C ALA A 278 -6.04 8.69 10.13
N LEU A 279 -6.11 9.27 11.33
CA LEU A 279 -6.95 10.44 11.62
C LEU A 279 -6.42 11.69 10.89
N LEU A 280 -5.10 11.92 10.91
CA LEU A 280 -4.47 13.02 10.17
C LEU A 280 -4.72 12.89 8.67
N LEU A 281 -4.53 11.70 8.10
CA LEU A 281 -4.82 11.44 6.69
C LEU A 281 -6.26 11.80 6.31
N GLN A 282 -7.24 11.48 7.15
CA GLN A 282 -8.63 11.85 6.93
C GLN A 282 -8.87 13.36 7.03
N SER A 283 -8.06 14.09 7.81
CA SER A 283 -8.19 15.53 7.97
C SER A 283 -7.66 16.34 6.78
N TYR A 284 -6.73 15.78 5.99
CA TYR A 284 -6.12 16.46 4.85
C TYR A 284 -7.04 16.45 3.63
N GLN A 285 -8.07 17.28 3.65
CA GLN A 285 -8.99 17.44 2.51
C GLN A 285 -8.48 18.44 1.47
N GLN A 286 -7.54 19.31 1.85
CA GLN A 286 -7.05 20.38 0.98
C GLN A 286 -6.08 19.85 -0.09
N PRO A 287 -6.15 20.36 -1.34
CA PRO A 287 -5.27 19.91 -2.43
C PRO A 287 -3.79 20.16 -2.18
N ASP A 288 -3.45 21.17 -1.37
CA ASP A 288 -2.08 21.60 -1.07
C ASP A 288 -1.40 20.79 0.03
N ARG A 289 -2.04 19.71 0.51
CA ARG A 289 -1.54 18.80 1.57
C ARG A 289 -1.10 17.43 1.04
N GLN A 290 -0.72 17.32 -0.24
CA GLN A 290 -0.39 16.02 -0.84
C GLN A 290 0.78 15.31 -0.15
N LEU A 291 1.84 16.04 0.17
CA LEU A 291 2.98 15.43 0.84
C LEU A 291 2.58 14.94 2.24
N GLU A 292 1.81 15.71 3.01
CA GLU A 292 1.29 15.30 4.31
C GLU A 292 0.38 14.06 4.20
N LYS A 293 -0.49 13.98 3.18
CA LYS A 293 -1.29 12.77 2.89
C LYS A 293 -0.39 11.55 2.70
N VAL A 294 0.64 11.67 1.89
CA VAL A 294 1.55 10.55 1.58
C VAL A 294 2.35 10.13 2.82
N ILE A 295 2.91 11.08 3.59
CA ILE A 295 3.65 10.77 4.82
C ILE A 295 2.74 10.18 5.89
N ALA A 296 1.52 10.69 6.08
CA ALA A 296 0.55 10.10 7.01
C ALA A 296 0.14 8.68 6.58
N ALA A 297 -0.06 8.44 5.27
CA ALA A 297 -0.32 7.10 4.75
C ALA A 297 0.84 6.13 5.02
N LEU A 298 2.09 6.57 4.80
CA LEU A 298 3.28 5.78 5.12
C LEU A 298 3.35 5.45 6.61
N LEU A 299 3.19 6.45 7.50
CA LEU A 299 3.22 6.22 8.95
C LEU A 299 2.12 5.25 9.41
N ARG A 300 0.91 5.35 8.84
CA ARG A 300 -0.17 4.39 9.09
C ARG A 300 0.22 2.98 8.65
N ASP A 301 0.73 2.84 7.43
CA ASP A 301 1.02 1.53 6.83
C ASP A 301 2.29 0.88 7.43
N LEU A 302 3.15 1.68 8.07
CA LEU A 302 4.37 1.26 8.77
C LEU A 302 4.19 1.15 10.29
N SER A 303 2.96 1.18 10.81
CA SER A 303 2.68 1.12 12.25
C SER A 303 1.64 0.04 12.59
N PRO A 304 2.07 -1.19 12.96
CA PRO A 304 3.46 -1.65 13.02
C PRO A 304 4.05 -1.87 11.61
N VAL A 305 5.38 -1.95 11.53
CA VAL A 305 6.07 -2.25 10.26
C VAL A 305 5.56 -3.59 9.73
N PRO A 306 5.11 -3.69 8.47
CA PRO A 306 4.62 -4.95 7.92
C PRO A 306 5.71 -6.01 7.87
N VAL A 307 5.34 -7.29 8.04
CA VAL A 307 6.30 -8.37 7.80
C VAL A 307 6.71 -8.36 6.32
N THR A 308 7.93 -8.77 6.03
CA THR A 308 8.54 -8.53 4.70
C THR A 308 7.95 -9.36 3.56
N THR A 309 7.16 -10.37 3.89
CA THR A 309 6.40 -11.22 2.94
C THR A 309 5.06 -10.60 2.52
N GLU A 310 4.60 -9.51 3.18
CA GLU A 310 3.32 -8.85 2.85
C GLU A 310 3.45 -7.97 1.59
N GLY A 311 3.52 -8.63 0.43
CA GLY A 311 3.81 -7.99 -0.86
C GLY A 311 2.85 -6.86 -1.26
N ASP A 312 1.57 -6.96 -0.91
CA ASP A 312 0.57 -5.91 -1.17
C ASP A 312 0.85 -4.65 -0.35
N LYS A 313 1.16 -4.80 0.95
CA LYS A 313 1.47 -3.68 1.84
C LYS A 313 2.78 -2.99 1.41
N TRP A 314 3.82 -3.78 1.13
CA TRP A 314 5.10 -3.24 0.65
C TRP A 314 5.00 -2.63 -0.74
N GLY A 315 4.09 -3.12 -1.59
CA GLY A 315 3.74 -2.47 -2.86
C GLY A 315 3.16 -1.07 -2.64
N ASN A 316 2.20 -0.93 -1.71
CA ASN A 316 1.62 0.37 -1.35
C ASN A 316 2.64 1.32 -0.72
N ILE A 317 3.54 0.82 0.14
CA ILE A 317 4.64 1.59 0.72
C ILE A 317 5.56 2.11 -0.40
N ALA A 318 6.00 1.25 -1.31
CA ALA A 318 6.86 1.64 -2.44
C ALA A 318 6.19 2.66 -3.37
N LEU A 319 4.88 2.56 -3.57
CA LEU A 319 4.11 3.52 -4.35
C LEU A 319 4.06 4.90 -3.65
N ASN A 320 3.86 4.93 -2.34
CA ASN A 320 3.90 6.17 -1.56
C ASN A 320 5.29 6.79 -1.52
N ILE A 321 6.37 5.99 -1.43
CA ILE A 321 7.74 6.49 -1.59
C ILE A 321 7.89 7.22 -2.93
N ASN A 322 7.42 6.62 -4.03
CA ASN A 322 7.48 7.24 -5.36
C ASN A 322 6.74 8.60 -5.40
N TRP A 323 5.54 8.69 -4.83
CA TRP A 323 4.78 9.95 -4.79
C TRP A 323 5.47 11.02 -3.92
N ALA A 324 5.98 10.64 -2.76
CA ALA A 324 6.71 11.57 -1.88
C ALA A 324 8.01 12.04 -2.52
N GLN A 325 8.74 11.16 -3.23
CA GLN A 325 9.95 11.55 -3.96
C GLN A 325 9.63 12.53 -5.09
N PHE A 326 8.53 12.35 -5.81
CA PHE A 326 8.12 13.30 -6.83
C PHE A 326 7.87 14.69 -6.22
N GLN A 327 7.13 14.75 -5.11
CA GLN A 327 6.90 15.99 -4.36
C GLN A 327 8.21 16.59 -3.79
N GLN A 328 9.15 15.75 -3.35
CA GLN A 328 10.48 16.19 -2.92
C GLN A 328 11.24 16.87 -4.08
N LEU A 329 11.19 16.31 -5.29
CA LEU A 329 11.85 16.90 -6.46
C LEU A 329 11.20 18.23 -6.87
N GLU A 330 9.87 18.35 -6.78
CA GLU A 330 9.16 19.62 -6.98
C GLU A 330 9.63 20.68 -5.96
N ILE A 331 9.68 20.35 -4.67
CA ILE A 331 10.15 21.24 -3.60
C ILE A 331 11.60 21.69 -3.87
N LEU A 332 12.50 20.75 -4.21
CA LEU A 332 13.89 21.06 -4.55
C LEU A 332 14.02 21.92 -5.82
N SER A 333 13.00 21.90 -6.68
CA SER A 333 12.89 22.75 -7.86
C SER A 333 12.17 24.08 -7.58
N GLY A 334 11.96 24.41 -6.30
CA GLY A 334 11.36 25.66 -5.84
C GLY A 334 9.85 25.75 -6.01
N TRP A 335 9.14 24.62 -6.22
CA TRP A 335 7.69 24.61 -6.35
C TRP A 335 7.04 24.95 -5.01
N SER A 336 6.11 25.91 -5.04
CA SER A 336 5.27 26.25 -3.89
C SER A 336 4.20 25.17 -3.68
N ASP A 337 3.52 25.21 -2.54
CA ASP A 337 2.39 24.32 -2.28
C ASP A 337 1.26 24.51 -3.31
N GLY A 338 1.05 25.74 -3.79
CA GLY A 338 0.05 26.03 -4.81
C GLY A 338 0.40 25.39 -6.16
N ASP A 339 1.67 25.42 -6.55
CA ASP A 339 2.13 24.73 -7.76
C ASP A 339 1.86 23.22 -7.64
N ARG A 340 2.26 22.61 -6.51
CA ARG A 340 2.09 21.17 -6.26
C ARG A 340 0.62 20.75 -6.12
N ALA A 341 -0.26 21.67 -5.71
CA ALA A 341 -1.70 21.45 -5.63
C ALA A 341 -2.39 21.51 -7.00
N THR A 342 -1.79 22.20 -7.97
CA THR A 342 -2.42 22.52 -9.26
C THR A 342 -2.91 21.29 -10.04
N PRO A 343 -2.20 20.15 -10.07
CA PRO A 343 -2.72 18.93 -10.72
C PRO A 343 -4.04 18.42 -10.13
N GLU A 344 -4.23 18.48 -8.81
CA GLU A 344 -5.49 18.07 -8.18
C GLU A 344 -6.59 19.10 -8.39
N ILE A 345 -6.25 20.40 -8.36
CA ILE A 345 -7.18 21.48 -8.70
C ILE A 345 -7.68 21.30 -10.15
N ARG A 346 -6.76 21.01 -11.09
CA ARG A 346 -7.07 20.65 -12.49
C ARG A 346 -8.06 19.50 -12.55
N MET A 347 -7.78 18.40 -11.83
CA MET A 347 -8.66 17.23 -11.80
C MET A 347 -10.05 17.55 -11.23
N GLY A 348 -10.13 18.33 -10.15
CA GLY A 348 -11.39 18.79 -9.56
C GLY A 348 -12.20 19.66 -10.53
N TRP A 349 -11.54 20.55 -11.24
CA TRP A 349 -12.16 21.39 -12.28
C TRP A 349 -12.76 20.55 -13.41
N PHE A 350 -12.04 19.55 -13.92
CA PHE A 350 -12.56 18.63 -14.96
C PHE A 350 -13.77 17.83 -14.46
N LYS A 351 -13.70 17.29 -13.23
CA LYS A 351 -14.82 16.54 -12.63
C LYS A 351 -16.07 17.41 -12.47
N GLU A 352 -15.90 18.67 -12.10
CA GLU A 352 -17.04 19.59 -12.00
C GLU A 352 -17.66 19.88 -13.37
N LYS A 353 -16.84 20.10 -14.41
CA LYS A 353 -17.33 20.26 -15.79
C LYS A 353 -18.06 19.01 -16.29
N GLU A 354 -17.54 17.82 -15.97
CA GLU A 354 -18.19 16.54 -16.29
C GLU A 354 -19.54 16.39 -15.59
N ARG A 355 -19.61 16.75 -14.30
CA ARG A 355 -20.85 16.73 -13.51
C ARG A 355 -21.92 17.67 -14.07
N LEU A 356 -21.51 18.80 -14.63
CA LEU A 356 -22.39 19.78 -15.26
C LEU A 356 -22.77 19.44 -16.71
N SER A 357 -22.12 18.44 -17.33
CA SER A 357 -22.47 17.98 -18.67
C SER A 357 -23.87 17.37 -18.68
N PRO A 358 -24.74 17.71 -19.67
CA PRO A 358 -26.07 17.10 -19.80
C PRO A 358 -26.06 15.57 -19.89
N ALA A 359 -24.98 15.00 -20.43
CA ALA A 359 -24.81 13.56 -20.58
C ALA A 359 -24.20 12.87 -19.34
N GLY A 360 -23.82 13.64 -18.31
CA GLY A 360 -23.09 13.16 -17.13
C GLY A 360 -21.69 12.61 -17.44
N LYS A 361 -21.20 12.84 -18.66
CA LYS A 361 -19.87 12.49 -19.16
C LYS A 361 -19.44 13.50 -20.20
N LEU A 362 -18.13 13.69 -20.35
CA LEU A 362 -17.56 14.54 -21.40
C LEU A 362 -17.25 13.72 -22.65
N THR A 363 -17.56 14.27 -23.82
CA THR A 363 -17.10 13.78 -25.12
C THR A 363 -15.63 14.11 -25.33
N GLN A 364 -14.99 13.45 -26.31
CA GLN A 364 -13.58 13.71 -26.62
C GLN A 364 -13.34 15.16 -27.11
N GLU A 365 -14.32 15.74 -27.82
CA GLU A 365 -14.27 17.12 -28.29
C GLU A 365 -14.36 18.10 -27.12
N GLU A 366 -15.32 17.89 -26.20
CA GLU A 366 -15.44 18.70 -24.98
C GLU A 366 -14.19 18.60 -24.11
N ILE A 367 -13.61 17.40 -23.93
CA ILE A 367 -12.34 17.23 -23.20
C ILE A 367 -11.21 18.03 -23.87
N THR A 368 -11.15 18.03 -25.20
CA THR A 368 -10.13 18.76 -25.94
C THR A 368 -10.29 20.27 -25.76
N GLN A 369 -11.52 20.78 -25.84
CA GLN A 369 -11.81 22.19 -25.62
C GLN A 369 -11.50 22.63 -24.17
N LEU A 370 -11.91 21.84 -23.18
CA LEU A 370 -11.65 22.11 -21.76
C LEU A 370 -10.15 22.08 -21.44
N ARG A 371 -9.37 21.21 -22.10
CA ARG A 371 -7.90 21.23 -21.98
C ARG A 371 -7.29 22.52 -22.53
N ALA A 372 -7.80 23.03 -23.65
CA ALA A 372 -7.35 24.30 -24.20
C ALA A 372 -7.71 25.48 -23.28
N GLU A 373 -8.95 25.51 -22.75
CA GLU A 373 -9.40 26.51 -21.77
C GLU A 373 -8.51 26.49 -20.51
N TRP A 374 -8.22 25.31 -19.96
CA TRP A 374 -7.34 25.17 -18.80
C TRP A 374 -5.92 25.69 -19.10
N LEU A 375 -5.37 25.36 -20.26
CA LEU A 375 -4.03 25.77 -20.67
C LEU A 375 -3.92 27.30 -20.78
N GLU A 376 -4.91 27.95 -21.40
CA GLU A 376 -4.97 29.40 -21.53
C GLU A 376 -4.99 30.09 -20.16
N GLN A 377 -5.74 29.53 -19.21
CA GLN A 377 -5.83 30.07 -17.84
C GLN A 377 -4.59 29.78 -16.98
N ASN A 378 -3.74 28.81 -17.35
CA ASN A 378 -2.63 28.31 -16.53
C ASN A 378 -1.30 28.23 -17.30
N THR A 379 -1.06 29.16 -18.22
CA THR A 379 0.10 29.12 -19.13
C THR A 379 1.44 29.11 -18.39
N GLU A 380 1.59 29.90 -17.33
CA GLU A 380 2.83 29.94 -16.53
C GLU A 380 3.10 28.61 -15.83
N PHE A 381 2.08 28.03 -15.19
CA PHE A 381 2.18 26.71 -14.57
C PHE A 381 2.58 25.64 -15.60
N PHE A 382 1.98 25.66 -16.80
CA PHE A 382 2.29 24.67 -17.82
C PHE A 382 3.73 24.80 -18.35
N ALA A 383 4.23 26.02 -18.52
CA ALA A 383 5.64 26.25 -18.88
C ALA A 383 6.58 25.67 -17.80
N ARG A 384 6.23 25.86 -16.53
CA ARG A 384 6.97 25.32 -15.39
C ARG A 384 6.89 23.78 -15.29
N GLU A 385 5.70 23.21 -15.44
CA GLU A 385 5.43 21.76 -15.44
C GLU A 385 6.24 21.08 -16.56
N ASN A 386 6.26 21.65 -17.76
CA ASN A 386 7.06 21.13 -18.87
C ASN A 386 8.57 21.21 -18.60
N ALA A 387 9.06 22.35 -18.11
CA ALA A 387 10.47 22.52 -17.79
C ALA A 387 10.94 21.55 -16.69
N PHE A 388 10.09 21.29 -15.70
CA PHE A 388 10.35 20.30 -14.65
C PHE A 388 10.44 18.88 -15.24
N HIS A 389 9.45 18.44 -16.03
CA HIS A 389 9.46 17.11 -16.63
C HIS A 389 10.63 16.88 -17.60
N GLN A 390 11.02 17.88 -18.38
CA GLN A 390 12.21 17.81 -19.25
C GLN A 390 13.51 17.61 -18.46
N ASN A 391 13.57 18.08 -17.21
CA ASN A 391 14.74 17.96 -16.34
C ASN A 391 14.63 16.85 -15.29
N LEU A 392 13.50 16.14 -15.20
CA LEU A 392 13.17 15.24 -14.10
C LEU A 392 14.23 14.16 -13.90
N ALA A 393 14.71 13.53 -14.98
CA ALA A 393 15.75 12.51 -14.90
C ALA A 393 17.03 13.04 -14.25
N ARG A 394 17.48 14.25 -14.63
CA ARG A 394 18.66 14.91 -14.06
C ARG A 394 18.46 15.27 -12.59
N LEU A 395 17.28 15.77 -12.23
CA LEU A 395 16.92 16.15 -10.86
C LEU A 395 16.84 14.93 -9.93
N ALA A 396 16.40 13.78 -10.44
CA ALA A 396 16.26 12.55 -9.67
C ALA A 396 17.61 11.89 -9.33
N LEU A 397 18.64 12.04 -10.17
CA LEU A 397 19.97 11.40 -9.99
C LEU A 397 20.54 11.49 -8.56
N PRO A 398 20.68 12.68 -7.93
CA PRO A 398 21.24 12.78 -6.58
C PRO A 398 20.35 12.14 -5.51
N VAL A 399 19.02 12.10 -5.71
CA VAL A 399 18.08 11.46 -4.79
C VAL A 399 18.24 9.93 -4.89
N SER A 400 18.19 9.38 -6.11
CA SER A 400 18.38 7.94 -6.34
C SER A 400 19.75 7.45 -5.89
N ALA A 401 20.82 8.21 -6.15
CA ALA A 401 22.17 7.86 -5.71
C ALA A 401 22.27 7.73 -4.18
N ARG A 402 21.65 8.63 -3.41
CA ARG A 402 21.61 8.53 -1.94
C ARG A 402 20.85 7.29 -1.46
N MET A 403 19.72 6.97 -2.10
CA MET A 403 18.97 5.75 -1.78
C MET A 403 19.77 4.49 -2.06
N GLN A 404 20.46 4.42 -3.20
CA GLN A 404 21.35 3.30 -3.53
C GLN A 404 22.46 3.14 -2.51
N GLN A 405 23.11 4.23 -2.11
CA GLN A 405 24.16 4.21 -1.10
C GLN A 405 23.64 3.73 0.26
N ALA A 406 22.48 4.23 0.70
CA ALA A 406 21.86 3.83 1.95
C ALA A 406 21.45 2.34 1.92
N LEU A 407 20.78 1.89 0.86
CA LEU A 407 20.38 0.49 0.74
C LEU A 407 21.61 -0.43 0.67
N ASN A 408 22.61 -0.12 -0.14
CA ASN A 408 23.84 -0.92 -0.23
C ASN A 408 24.57 -1.02 1.12
N ARG A 409 24.61 0.06 1.91
CA ARG A 409 25.18 0.03 3.26
C ARG A 409 24.41 -0.89 4.17
N LEU A 410 23.08 -0.76 4.21
CA LEU A 410 22.22 -1.61 5.04
C LEU A 410 22.29 -3.09 4.65
N LEU A 411 22.47 -3.39 3.37
CA LEU A 411 22.71 -4.74 2.87
C LEU A 411 24.09 -5.26 3.31
N ALA A 412 25.15 -4.46 3.20
CA ALA A 412 26.48 -4.86 3.62
C ALA A 412 26.56 -5.13 5.14
N ASP A 413 25.82 -4.35 5.93
CA ASP A 413 25.77 -4.45 7.40
C ASP A 413 24.79 -5.53 7.90
N ALA A 414 24.13 -6.25 6.99
CA ALA A 414 23.20 -7.31 7.38
C ALA A 414 23.95 -8.48 8.07
N PRO A 415 23.39 -9.02 9.16
CA PRO A 415 23.98 -10.16 9.84
C PRO A 415 23.90 -11.42 8.98
N ASP A 416 24.71 -12.42 9.33
CA ASP A 416 24.52 -13.78 8.80
C ASP A 416 23.21 -14.37 9.37
N PHE A 417 22.59 -15.28 8.64
CA PHE A 417 21.29 -15.88 8.99
C PHE A 417 21.34 -16.86 10.17
#